data_AF-A0A2P8KCF1-F1
#
_entry.id   AF-A0A2P8KCF1-F1
#
_cell.length_a   1.000
_cell.length_b   1.000
_cell.length_c   1.000
_cell.angle_alpha   90.00
_cell.angle_beta   90.00
_cell.angle_gamma   90.00
#
_symmetry.space_group_name_H-M   'P 1'
#
loop_
_entity.id
_entity.type
_entity.pdbx_description
1 polymer ?
#
loop_
_entity_poly.entity_id
_entity_poly.type
_entity_poly.pdbx_seq_one_letter_code
_entity_poly.pdbx_strand_id
1 'polypeptide(L)'
;MHPMPPSALGYPEALAPPSEAELCERAVQAIWHSLDEHDLVDAHVRRDLAAVLEPLIAIGLGERAQRLIKTLRMPDPIDASNLYWLTRRLLTFVPELQAAASAFSRQDGRPPPPLA
;
A
#
# COMPACT_ATOMS: atom_id res chain seq x y z
N MET A 1 10.62 -45.36 -31.44
CA MET A 1 9.57 -44.31 -31.48
C MET A 1 8.94 -44.24 -30.09
N HIS A 2 9.54 -43.45 -29.18
CA HIS A 2 8.97 -43.19 -27.85
C HIS A 2 7.99 -42.01 -27.96
N PRO A 3 6.78 -42.08 -27.38
CA PRO A 3 5.89 -40.93 -27.35
C PRO A 3 6.36 -39.90 -26.30
N MET A 4 6.27 -38.65 -26.73
CA MET A 4 6.55 -37.40 -26.01
C MET A 4 5.65 -37.28 -24.76
N PRO A 5 6.16 -36.80 -23.60
CA PRO A 5 5.29 -36.44 -22.49
C PRO A 5 4.57 -35.10 -22.80
N PRO A 6 3.30 -34.96 -22.41
CA PRO A 6 2.50 -33.77 -22.67
C PRO A 6 2.96 -32.59 -21.80
N SER A 7 2.89 -31.41 -22.39
CA SER A 7 3.03 -30.10 -21.76
C SER A 7 2.38 -30.02 -20.37
N ALA A 8 3.19 -29.80 -19.34
CA ALA A 8 2.74 -29.26 -18.06
C ALA A 8 3.08 -27.76 -18.01
N LEU A 9 2.49 -27.01 -18.95
CA LEU A 9 2.46 -25.55 -18.97
C LEU A 9 1.07 -25.18 -18.47
N GLY A 10 0.93 -24.98 -17.16
CA GLY A 10 -0.41 -24.87 -16.59
C GLY A 10 -0.45 -24.62 -15.10
N TYR A 11 0.15 -23.52 -14.65
CA TYR A 11 -0.46 -22.68 -13.63
C TYR A 11 -0.16 -21.23 -14.02
N PRO A 12 -1.14 -20.43 -14.50
CA PRO A 12 -1.12 -19.05 -14.08
C PRO A 12 -1.25 -19.14 -12.55
N GLU A 13 -0.23 -18.73 -11.81
CA GLU A 13 -0.45 -18.20 -10.48
C GLU A 13 -1.55 -17.16 -10.67
N ALA A 14 -2.78 -17.58 -10.39
CA ALA A 14 -3.91 -16.72 -10.37
C ALA A 14 -3.47 -15.57 -9.48
N LEU A 15 -3.42 -14.38 -10.08
CA LEU A 15 -3.22 -13.09 -9.42
C LEU A 15 -4.28 -12.99 -8.32
N ALA A 16 -4.03 -13.66 -7.20
CA ALA A 16 -4.81 -13.47 -6.01
C ALA A 16 -4.71 -11.97 -5.73
N PRO A 17 -5.83 -11.29 -5.50
CA PRO A 17 -5.77 -9.90 -5.10
C PRO A 17 -4.81 -9.81 -3.91
N PRO A 18 -3.91 -8.81 -3.89
CA PRO A 18 -2.96 -8.65 -2.79
C PRO A 18 -3.73 -8.63 -1.48
N SER A 19 -3.22 -9.37 -0.50
CA SER A 19 -3.78 -9.39 0.85
C SER A 19 -3.76 -7.98 1.45
N GLU A 20 -4.63 -7.74 2.42
CA GLU A 20 -4.73 -6.43 3.09
C GLU A 20 -3.41 -6.06 3.78
N ALA A 21 -2.67 -7.06 4.27
CA ALA A 21 -1.33 -6.91 4.80
C ALA A 21 -0.32 -6.45 3.74
N GLU A 22 -0.28 -7.11 2.58
CA GLU A 22 0.60 -6.73 1.47
C GLU A 22 0.29 -5.33 0.92
N LEU A 23 -0.99 -4.94 0.89
CA LEU A 23 -1.39 -3.57 0.53
C LEU A 23 -0.80 -2.54 1.49
N CYS A 24 -0.87 -2.81 2.80
CA CYS A 24 -0.29 -1.94 3.81
C CYS A 24 1.24 -1.86 3.71
N GLU A 25 1.92 -3.00 3.47
CA GLU A 25 3.37 -3.05 3.30
C GLU A 25 3.83 -2.27 2.06
N ARG A 26 3.17 -2.47 0.92
CA ARG A 26 3.44 -1.71 -0.31
C ARG A 26 3.26 -0.21 -0.11
N ALA A 27 2.22 0.19 0.61
CA ALA A 27 2.00 1.59 0.95
C ALA A 27 3.13 2.17 1.81
N VAL A 28 3.59 1.44 2.83
CA VAL A 28 4.74 1.86 3.65
C VAL A 28 5.99 2.06 2.80
N GLN A 29 6.29 1.11 1.90
CA GLN A 29 7.45 1.21 1.03
C GLN A 29 7.36 2.41 0.08
N ALA A 30 6.21 2.63 -0.56
CA ALA A 30 5.99 3.77 -1.45
C ALA A 30 6.12 5.11 -0.71
N ILE A 31 5.63 5.20 0.53
CA ILE A 31 5.78 6.39 1.36
C ILE A 31 7.25 6.67 1.65
N TRP A 32 8.01 5.66 2.10
CA TRP A 32 9.43 5.86 2.41
C TRP A 32 10.24 6.27 1.20
N HIS A 33 10.02 5.61 0.06
CA HIS A 33 10.68 5.97 -1.19
C HIS A 33 10.40 7.43 -1.59
N SER A 34 9.13 7.85 -1.57
CA SER A 34 8.73 9.21 -1.93
C SER A 34 9.30 10.28 -1.00
N LEU A 35 9.49 9.95 0.29
CA LEU A 35 10.04 10.86 1.28
C LEU A 35 11.57 10.94 1.20
N ASP A 36 12.26 9.83 0.98
CA ASP A 36 13.72 9.76 0.90
C ASP A 36 14.25 10.51 -0.32
N GLU A 37 13.63 10.32 -1.49
CA GLU A 37 14.00 11.03 -2.72
C GLU A 37 13.54 12.50 -2.74
N HIS A 38 12.78 12.95 -1.73
CA HIS A 38 12.19 14.30 -1.65
C HIS A 38 11.28 14.66 -2.84
N ASP A 39 10.76 13.65 -3.55
CA ASP A 39 10.04 13.81 -4.82
C ASP A 39 8.55 14.16 -4.69
N LEU A 40 8.06 14.48 -3.48
CA LEU A 40 6.67 14.92 -3.29
C LEU A 40 6.35 16.27 -3.96
N VAL A 41 7.38 17.02 -4.40
CA VAL A 41 7.22 18.19 -5.27
C VAL A 41 6.72 17.79 -6.67
N ASP A 42 7.02 16.58 -7.12
CA ASP A 42 6.65 16.08 -8.43
C ASP A 42 5.19 15.60 -8.46
N ALA A 43 4.43 16.17 -9.39
CA ALA A 43 3.04 15.85 -9.68
C ALA A 43 2.78 14.35 -9.89
N HIS A 44 3.67 13.70 -10.63
CA HIS A 44 3.57 12.30 -11.01
C HIS A 44 3.77 11.40 -9.80
N VAL A 45 4.79 11.67 -8.98
CA VAL A 45 5.06 10.93 -7.74
C VAL A 45 3.89 11.07 -6.77
N ARG A 46 3.32 12.28 -6.62
CA ARG A 46 2.12 12.45 -5.78
C ARG A 46 0.92 11.65 -6.30
N ARG A 47 0.71 11.58 -7.63
CA ARG A 47 -0.38 10.78 -8.23
C ARG A 47 -0.18 9.29 -8.03
N ASP A 48 1.04 8.80 -8.21
CA ASP A 48 1.38 7.39 -8.07
C ASP A 48 1.23 6.96 -6.61
N LEU A 49 1.73 7.77 -5.67
CA LEU A 49 1.52 7.55 -4.25
C LEU A 49 0.03 7.56 -3.89
N ALA A 50 -0.77 8.47 -4.46
CA ALA A 50 -2.22 8.49 -4.24
C ALA A 50 -2.88 7.18 -4.71
N ALA A 51 -2.49 6.64 -5.88
CA ALA A 51 -3.01 5.39 -6.40
C ALA A 51 -2.66 4.18 -5.50
N VAL A 52 -1.46 4.17 -4.91
CA VAL A 52 -1.06 3.14 -3.95
C VAL A 52 -1.89 3.21 -2.66
N LEU A 53 -2.26 4.41 -2.21
CA LEU A 53 -3.03 4.60 -0.98
C LEU A 53 -4.55 4.37 -1.16
N GLU A 54 -5.07 4.47 -2.38
CA GLU A 54 -6.52 4.34 -2.65
C GLU A 54 -7.16 3.04 -2.15
N PRO A 55 -6.57 1.85 -2.37
CA PRO A 55 -7.10 0.59 -1.85
C PRO A 55 -7.27 0.58 -0.33
N LEU A 56 -6.46 1.37 0.39
CA LEU A 56 -6.51 1.43 1.85
C LEU A 56 -7.77 2.10 2.40
N ILE A 57 -8.48 2.86 1.57
CA ILE A 57 -9.78 3.44 1.95
C ILE A 57 -10.78 2.32 2.24
N ALA A 58 -10.73 1.23 1.45
CA ALA A 58 -11.68 0.12 1.54
C ALA A 58 -11.48 -0.73 2.80
N ILE A 59 -10.26 -0.78 3.35
CA ILE A 59 -9.90 -1.64 4.50
C ILE A 59 -10.01 -0.92 5.86
N GLY A 60 -10.64 0.26 5.92
CA GLY A 60 -10.97 0.94 7.18
C GLY A 60 -10.02 2.06 7.62
N LEU A 61 -9.01 2.43 6.82
CA LEU A 61 -8.14 3.60 7.07
C LEU A 61 -8.77 4.92 6.54
N GLY A 62 -10.09 4.92 6.35
CA GLY A 62 -10.85 5.75 5.43
C GLY A 62 -10.65 7.27 5.54
N GLU A 63 -11.00 7.90 6.66
CA GLU A 63 -10.98 9.37 6.72
C GLU A 63 -9.58 9.97 6.57
N ARG A 64 -8.58 9.31 7.15
CA ARG A 64 -7.21 9.80 7.15
C ARG A 64 -6.54 9.56 5.79
N ALA A 65 -6.69 8.36 5.24
CA ALA A 65 -6.21 8.04 3.90
C ALA A 65 -6.86 8.96 2.85
N GLN A 66 -8.16 9.23 2.95
CA GLN A 66 -8.88 10.15 2.05
C GLN A 66 -8.30 11.56 2.07
N ARG A 67 -7.99 12.13 3.25
CA ARG A 67 -7.39 13.47 3.33
C ARG A 67 -5.99 13.50 2.74
N LEU A 68 -5.18 12.45 2.95
CA LEU A 68 -3.87 12.30 2.32
C LEU A 68 -3.99 12.24 0.80
N ILE A 69 -4.83 11.36 0.27
CA ILE A 69 -5.07 11.18 -1.17
C ILE A 69 -5.58 12.46 -1.81
N LYS A 70 -6.50 13.17 -1.16
CA LYS A 70 -7.01 14.46 -1.64
C LYS A 70 -5.90 15.49 -1.79
N THR A 71 -4.99 15.55 -0.82
CA THR A 71 -3.87 16.51 -0.83
C THR A 71 -2.81 16.13 -1.86
N LEU A 72 -2.52 14.83 -2.00
CA LEU A 72 -1.63 14.31 -3.05
C LEU A 72 -2.11 14.69 -4.46
N ARG A 73 -3.43 14.69 -4.67
CA ARG A 73 -4.08 15.03 -5.95
C ARG A 73 -4.21 16.53 -6.23
N MET A 74 -3.69 17.40 -5.37
CA MET A 74 -3.72 18.82 -5.65
C MET A 74 -2.93 19.16 -6.93
N PRO A 75 -3.44 20.11 -7.73
CA PRO A 75 -2.79 20.51 -8.98
C PRO A 75 -1.43 21.17 -8.70
N ASP A 76 -0.55 21.13 -9.68
CA ASP A 76 0.73 21.81 -9.60
C ASP A 76 0.62 23.30 -9.96
N PRO A 77 1.41 24.15 -9.31
CA PRO A 77 2.34 23.83 -8.21
C PRO A 77 1.62 23.58 -6.88
N ILE A 78 2.09 22.60 -6.11
CA ILE A 78 1.72 22.48 -4.69
C ILE A 78 2.42 23.57 -3.88
N ASP A 79 1.70 24.26 -3.00
CA ASP A 79 2.34 25.24 -2.13
C ASP A 79 3.15 24.56 -1.01
N ALA A 80 4.11 25.30 -0.47
CA ALA A 80 5.00 24.81 0.58
C ALA A 80 4.27 24.38 1.87
N SER A 81 3.11 24.99 2.19
CA SER A 81 2.35 24.64 3.39
C SER A 81 1.69 23.28 3.23
N ASN A 82 1.13 23.00 2.04
CA ASN A 82 0.58 21.68 1.71
C ASN A 82 1.66 20.61 1.58
N LEU A 83 2.84 20.94 1.03
CA LEU A 83 3.97 20.01 0.97
C LEU A 83 4.49 19.64 2.39
N TYR A 84 4.62 20.63 3.28
CA TYR A 84 5.00 20.40 4.67
C TYR A 84 3.94 19.58 5.42
N TRP A 85 2.67 19.88 5.21
CA TRP A 85 1.58 19.11 5.80
C TRP A 85 1.62 17.65 5.33
N LEU A 86 1.85 17.43 4.03
CA LEU A 86 1.86 16.11 3.40
C LEU A 86 2.99 15.24 3.95
N THR A 87 4.23 15.75 3.92
CA THR A 87 5.41 15.06 4.47
C THR A 87 5.18 14.64 5.93
N ARG A 88 4.69 15.54 6.78
CA ARG A 88 4.39 15.25 8.18
C ARG A 88 3.26 14.24 8.35
N ARG A 89 2.24 14.27 7.50
CA ARG A 89 1.12 13.31 7.58
C ARG A 89 1.45 11.93 7.06
N LEU A 90 2.30 11.82 6.03
CA LEU A 90 2.81 10.54 5.57
C LEU A 90 3.66 9.85 6.65
N LEU A 91 4.60 10.57 7.27
CA LEU A 91 5.43 10.05 8.37
C LEU A 91 4.61 9.52 9.55
N THR A 92 3.51 10.21 9.87
CA THR A 92 2.62 9.79 10.97
C THR A 92 1.63 8.71 10.56
N PHE A 93 1.49 8.41 9.28
CA PHE A 93 0.61 7.37 8.75
C PHE A 93 1.33 6.01 8.65
N VAL A 94 2.66 6.00 8.48
CA VAL A 94 3.46 4.77 8.42
C VAL A 94 3.22 3.82 9.61
N PRO A 95 3.25 4.26 10.88
CA PRO A 95 3.02 3.37 12.01
C PRO A 95 1.60 2.76 12.01
N GLU A 96 0.61 3.51 11.52
CA GLU A 96 -0.77 3.03 11.39
C GLU A 96 -0.87 1.92 10.33
N LEU A 97 -0.17 2.06 9.20
CA LEU A 97 -0.09 1.03 8.16
C LEU A 97 0.62 -0.22 8.66
N GLN A 98 1.73 -0.08 9.39
CA GLN A 98 2.45 -1.21 9.96
C GLN A 98 1.59 -1.97 10.99
N ALA A 99 0.86 -1.23 11.84
CA ALA A 99 -0.07 -1.83 12.78
C ALA A 99 -1.21 -2.58 12.06
N ALA A 100 -1.80 -1.97 11.02
CA ALA A 100 -2.82 -2.60 10.20
C ALA A 100 -2.31 -3.87 9.52
N ALA A 101 -1.14 -3.82 8.86
CA ALA A 101 -0.49 -4.97 8.26
C ALA A 101 -0.34 -6.13 9.25
N SER A 102 0.17 -5.84 10.46
CA SER A 102 0.35 -6.84 11.50
C SER A 102 -0.96 -7.47 11.99
N ALA A 103 -2.06 -6.70 12.00
CA ALA A 103 -3.38 -7.17 12.39
C ALA A 103 -3.97 -8.10 11.32
N PHE A 104 -3.85 -7.72 10.04
CA PHE A 104 -4.31 -8.54 8.92
C PHE A 104 -3.54 -9.85 8.81
N SER A 105 -2.21 -9.83 8.96
CA SER A 105 -1.39 -11.06 8.94
C SER A 105 -1.75 -12.04 10.06
N ARG A 106 -2.25 -11.55 11.21
CA ARG A 106 -2.75 -12.40 12.31
C ARG A 106 -4.13 -13.00 12.01
N GLN A 107 -4.91 -12.42 11.11
CA GLN A 107 -6.23 -12.91 10.72
C GLN A 107 -6.12 -13.96 9.60
N ASP A 108 -5.20 -13.79 8.65
CA ASP A 108 -4.84 -14.81 7.66
C ASP A 108 -4.16 -16.04 8.30
N GLY A 109 -3.46 -15.84 9.42
CA GLY A 109 -2.88 -16.91 10.24
C GLY A 109 -3.85 -17.44 11.31
N ARG A 110 -4.61 -18.48 10.98
CA ARG A 110 -5.34 -19.44 11.85
C ARG A 110 -5.12 -19.31 13.38
N PRO A 111 -6.19 -19.38 14.22
CA PRO A 111 -6.12 -19.09 15.66
C PRO A 111 -5.17 -20.01 16.44
N PRO A 112 -4.65 -19.56 17.61
CA PRO A 112 -3.85 -20.42 18.48
C PRO A 112 -4.68 -21.65 18.91
N PRO A 113 -4.08 -22.86 18.91
CA PRO A 113 -4.78 -24.05 19.37
C PRO A 113 -5.17 -23.88 20.85
N PRO A 114 -6.35 -24.39 21.28
CA PRO A 114 -6.71 -24.37 22.69
C PRO A 114 -5.67 -25.17 23.48
N LEU A 115 -5.15 -24.56 24.54
CA LEU A 115 -4.40 -25.27 25.56
C LEU A 115 -5.36 -26.26 26.22
N ALA A 116 -5.17 -27.54 25.92
CA ALA A 116 -5.82 -28.67 26.60
C ALA A 116 -5.03 -29.06 27.85
#